data_AF-A0A6J0WVB2-F1
#
_entry.id   AF-A0A6J0WVB2-F1
#
_cell.length_a   1.000
_cell.length_b   1.000
_cell.length_c   1.000
_cell.angle_alpha   90.00
_cell.angle_beta   90.00
_cell.angle_gamma   90.00
#
_symmetry.space_group_name_H-M   'P 1'
#
loop_
_entity.id
_entity.type
_entity.pdbx_description
1 polymer ?
#
loop_
_entity_poly.entity_id
_entity_poly.type
_entity_poly.pdbx_seq_one_letter_code
_entity_poly.pdbx_strand_id
1 'polypeptide(L)'
;MVFESFSKVPPLISRILRTQNKEDCSGLKEELQKEITKLEEVLTDKKTAFFGGSSLSMIDYLIWPWFERLEALELNECVDQAPTLKLWMAAMKKDPTVSSLLTDVKTFQGFLSLYLQDSPEACDYGL
;
A
#
# COMPACT_ATOMS: atom_id res chain seq x y z
N MET A 1 -7.21 0.13 16.92
CA MET A 1 -5.96 -0.70 16.87
C MET A 1 -5.32 -0.62 15.48
N VAL A 2 -4.01 -0.90 15.30
CA VAL A 2 -3.33 -0.86 13.97
C VAL A 2 -4.13 -1.59 12.88
N PHE A 3 -4.56 -2.82 13.18
CA PHE A 3 -5.28 -3.66 12.23
C PHE A 3 -6.64 -3.08 11.83
N GLU A 4 -7.32 -2.42 12.76
CA GLU A 4 -8.61 -1.78 12.53
C GLU A 4 -8.45 -0.57 11.60
N SER A 5 -7.45 0.29 11.85
CA SER A 5 -7.12 1.40 10.94
C SER A 5 -6.74 0.88 9.55
N PHE A 6 -5.92 -0.17 9.50
CA PHE A 6 -5.49 -0.78 8.24
C PHE A 6 -6.63 -1.47 7.47
N SER A 7 -7.61 -2.07 8.15
CA SER A 7 -8.68 -2.87 7.52
C SER A 7 -9.48 -2.13 6.44
N LYS A 8 -9.46 -0.79 6.46
CA LYS A 8 -10.12 0.07 5.48
C LYS A 8 -9.27 0.39 4.25
N VAL A 9 -7.94 0.25 4.34
CA VAL A 9 -7.01 0.56 3.24
C VAL A 9 -7.24 -0.36 2.03
N PRO A 10 -7.27 -1.71 2.16
CA PRO A 10 -7.51 -2.60 1.03
C PRO A 10 -8.80 -2.31 0.23
N PRO A 11 -10.00 -2.18 0.87
CA PRO A 11 -11.22 -1.90 0.11
C PRO A 11 -11.22 -0.50 -0.51
N LEU A 12 -10.59 0.52 0.11
CA LEU A 12 -10.47 1.85 -0.48
C LEU A 12 -9.62 1.83 -1.75
N ILE A 13 -8.45 1.19 -1.72
CA ILE A 13 -7.60 1.02 -2.91
C ILE A 13 -8.37 0.27 -4.01
N SER A 14 -9.06 -0.81 -3.66
CA SER A 14 -9.88 -1.58 -4.61
C SER A 14 -11.00 -0.75 -5.25
N ARG A 15 -11.64 0.15 -4.47
CA ARG A 15 -12.65 1.09 -5.00
C ARG A 15 -12.03 2.13 -5.93
N ILE A 16 -10.90 2.73 -5.56
CA ILE A 16 -10.18 3.69 -6.41
C ILE A 16 -9.86 3.06 -7.77
N LEU A 17 -9.31 1.84 -7.77
CA LEU A 17 -9.00 1.10 -9.00
C LEU A 17 -10.20 0.88 -9.91
N ARG A 18 -11.36 0.55 -9.35
CA ARG A 18 -12.59 0.36 -10.12
C ARG A 18 -13.21 1.66 -10.64
N THR A 19 -12.99 2.76 -9.93
CA THR A 19 -13.57 4.08 -10.26
C THR A 19 -12.70 4.89 -11.21
N GLN A 20 -11.37 4.71 -11.21
CA GLN A 20 -10.44 5.45 -12.09
C GLN A 20 -10.82 5.39 -13.58
N ASN A 21 -11.47 4.31 -14.02
CA ASN A 21 -11.91 4.15 -15.41
C ASN A 21 -13.27 4.82 -15.73
N LYS A 22 -13.95 5.43 -14.74
CA LYS A 22 -15.36 5.85 -14.85
C LYS A 22 -15.64 7.27 -14.35
N GLU A 23 -15.02 7.70 -13.25
CA GLU A 23 -15.37 8.95 -12.54
C GLU A 23 -14.18 9.55 -11.78
N ASP A 24 -14.34 10.77 -11.26
CA ASP A 24 -13.40 11.38 -10.32
C ASP A 24 -13.29 10.57 -9.02
N CYS A 25 -12.07 10.22 -8.63
CA CYS A 25 -11.76 9.45 -7.42
C CYS A 25 -11.23 10.30 -6.27
N SER A 26 -11.27 11.64 -6.38
CA SER A 26 -10.79 12.59 -5.36
C SER A 26 -11.31 12.28 -3.95
N GLY A 27 -12.62 12.09 -3.77
CA GLY A 27 -13.20 11.77 -2.45
C GLY A 27 -12.70 10.45 -1.86
N LEU A 28 -12.44 9.43 -2.71
CA LEU A 28 -11.87 8.17 -2.25
C LEU A 28 -10.39 8.30 -1.86
N LYS A 29 -9.63 9.13 -2.58
CA LYS A 29 -8.24 9.46 -2.23
C LYS A 29 -8.16 10.21 -0.91
N GLU A 30 -9.09 11.13 -0.64
CA GLU A 30 -9.20 11.81 0.66
C GLU A 30 -9.54 10.84 1.80
N GLU A 31 -10.46 9.88 1.57
CA GLU A 31 -10.75 8.81 2.54
C GLU A 31 -9.52 7.94 2.79
N LEU A 32 -8.77 7.57 1.75
CA LEU A 32 -7.54 6.80 1.87
C LEU A 32 -6.47 7.56 2.68
N GLN A 33 -6.29 8.85 2.40
CA GLN A 33 -5.39 9.73 3.16
C GLN A 33 -5.78 9.77 4.64
N LYS A 34 -7.07 9.89 4.98
CA LYS A 34 -7.54 9.86 6.38
C LYS A 34 -7.19 8.55 7.09
N GLU A 35 -7.32 7.41 6.43
CA GLU A 35 -6.95 6.12 7.03
C GLU A 35 -5.43 5.94 7.14
N ILE A 36 -4.65 6.49 6.19
CA ILE A 36 -3.19 6.59 6.27
C ILE A 36 -2.74 7.46 7.44
N THR A 37 -3.37 8.61 7.68
CA THR A 37 -3.07 9.48 8.82
C THR A 37 -3.23 8.75 10.15
N LYS A 38 -4.22 7.87 10.29
CA LYS A 38 -4.38 7.05 11.51
C LYS A 38 -3.24 6.05 11.68
N LEU A 39 -2.64 5.56 10.59
CA LEU A 39 -1.47 4.67 10.66
C LEU A 39 -0.20 5.46 11.02
N GLU A 40 -0.05 6.67 10.48
CA GLU A 40 0.99 7.63 10.88
C GLU A 40 0.92 7.95 12.38
N GLU A 41 -0.28 8.24 12.90
CA GLU A 41 -0.51 8.50 14.33
C GLU A 41 -0.04 7.33 15.19
N VAL A 42 -0.33 6.09 14.79
CA VAL A 42 0.11 4.92 15.58
C VAL A 42 1.64 4.80 15.63
N LEU A 43 2.34 5.02 14.51
CA LEU A 43 3.81 4.98 14.51
C LEU A 43 4.40 6.13 15.32
N THR A 44 3.80 7.32 15.20
CA THR A 44 4.21 8.53 15.92
C THR A 44 4.05 8.37 17.43
N ASP A 45 2.91 7.84 17.88
CA ASP A 45 2.60 7.63 19.30
C ASP A 45 3.49 6.57 19.92
N LYS A 46 3.71 5.46 19.20
CA LYS A 46 4.58 4.37 19.67
C LYS A 46 6.05 4.76 19.66
N LYS A 47 6.47 5.68 18.80
CA LYS A 47 7.88 6.08 18.58
C LYS A 47 8.77 4.87 18.25
N THR A 48 8.24 3.96 17.44
CA THR A 48 8.91 2.75 17.01
C THR A 48 9.13 2.74 15.51
N ALA A 49 10.15 2.01 15.04
CA ALA A 49 10.44 1.89 13.61
C ALA A 49 9.37 1.11 12.84
N PHE A 50 8.68 0.18 13.51
CA PHE A 50 7.69 -0.72 12.95
C PHE A 50 6.39 -0.68 13.76
N PHE A 51 5.28 -1.13 13.15
CA PHE A 51 3.98 -1.18 13.83
C PHE A 51 3.98 -2.16 15.01
N GLY A 52 4.81 -3.20 14.93
CA GLY A 52 5.01 -4.19 15.98
C GLY A 52 5.95 -3.77 17.12
N GLY A 53 6.75 -2.72 16.92
CA GLY A 53 7.76 -2.29 17.89
C GLY A 53 9.07 -1.88 17.22
N SER A 54 10.18 -1.98 17.97
CA SER A 54 11.52 -1.62 17.46
C SER A 54 12.04 -2.56 16.38
N SER A 55 11.47 -3.76 16.28
CA SER A 55 11.81 -4.78 15.28
C SER A 55 10.58 -5.11 14.44
N LEU A 56 10.83 -5.47 13.19
CA LEU A 56 9.82 -5.89 12.24
C LEU A 56 9.11 -7.15 12.76
N SER A 57 7.78 -7.19 12.62
CA SER A 57 6.97 -8.34 13.04
C SER A 57 5.85 -8.65 12.05
N MET A 58 5.03 -9.66 12.37
CA MET A 58 3.93 -10.12 11.51
C MET A 58 3.01 -8.98 11.03
N ILE A 59 2.69 -8.00 11.89
CA ILE A 59 1.78 -6.92 11.50
C ILE A 59 2.36 -6.07 10.36
N ASP A 60 3.68 -5.88 10.31
CA ASP A 60 4.34 -5.12 9.25
C ASP A 60 4.23 -5.86 7.92
N TYR A 61 4.48 -7.18 7.93
CA TYR A 61 4.30 -8.04 6.74
C TYR A 61 2.84 -8.11 6.27
N LEU A 62 1.87 -8.06 7.17
CA LEU A 62 0.45 -8.05 6.81
C LEU A 62 0.01 -6.74 6.14
N ILE A 63 0.69 -5.63 6.42
CA ILE A 63 0.31 -4.30 5.90
C ILE A 63 1.09 -3.98 4.62
N TRP A 64 2.36 -4.38 4.57
CA TRP A 64 3.33 -4.04 3.53
C TRP A 64 2.83 -4.19 2.07
N PRO A 65 2.17 -5.29 1.67
CA PRO A 65 1.83 -5.50 0.27
C PRO A 65 0.98 -4.37 -0.34
N TRP A 66 0.15 -3.68 0.46
CA TRP A 66 -0.66 -2.56 -0.03
C TRP A 66 0.14 -1.27 -0.20
N PHE A 67 1.16 -1.06 0.65
CA PHE A 67 2.05 0.09 0.58
C PHE A 67 3.11 -0.05 -0.52
N GLU A 68 3.57 -1.27 -0.78
CA GLU A 68 4.44 -1.59 -1.91
C GLU A 68 3.84 -1.13 -3.25
N ARG A 69 2.53 -1.29 -3.40
CA ARG A 69 1.81 -1.05 -4.65
C ARG A 69 1.45 0.41 -4.90
N LEU A 70 1.59 1.31 -3.93
CA LEU A 70 1.17 2.71 -4.07
C LEU A 70 1.83 3.42 -5.25
N GLU A 71 3.10 3.11 -5.51
CA GLU A 71 3.84 3.68 -6.64
C GLU A 71 3.25 3.23 -7.99
N ALA A 72 3.03 1.92 -8.15
CA ALA A 72 2.46 1.36 -9.36
C ALA A 72 1.01 1.80 -9.60
N LEU A 73 0.30 2.15 -8.53
CA LEU A 73 -1.08 2.65 -8.53
C LEU A 73 -1.20 4.17 -8.66
N GLU A 74 -0.07 4.90 -8.72
CA GLU A 74 -0.05 6.37 -8.74
C GLU A 74 -0.75 6.99 -7.50
N LEU A 75 -0.62 6.35 -6.35
CA LEU A 75 -1.21 6.76 -5.05
C LEU A 75 -0.15 7.22 -4.03
N ASN A 76 1.09 7.46 -4.45
CA ASN A 76 2.15 7.93 -3.57
C ASN A 76 1.84 9.28 -2.89
N GLU A 77 1.04 10.14 -3.54
CA GLU A 77 0.57 11.40 -2.95
C GLU A 77 -0.25 11.18 -1.66
N CYS A 78 -0.87 10.01 -1.49
CA CYS A 78 -1.67 9.71 -0.30
C CYS A 78 -0.84 9.55 0.98
N VAL A 79 0.48 9.36 0.86
CA VAL A 79 1.41 9.27 2.01
C VAL A 79 2.22 10.55 2.21
N ASP A 80 1.97 11.63 1.44
CA ASP A 80 2.80 12.83 1.50
C ASP A 80 2.82 13.53 2.85
N GLN A 81 1.71 13.46 3.59
CA GLN A 81 1.56 14.02 4.93
C GLN A 81 1.88 13.01 6.05
N ALA A 82 2.44 11.84 5.72
CA ALA A 82 2.75 10.77 6.66
C ALA A 82 4.27 10.47 6.69
N PRO A 83 5.10 11.36 7.28
CA PRO A 83 6.55 11.24 7.25
C PRO A 83 7.08 10.01 8.00
N THR A 84 6.50 9.63 9.14
CA THR A 84 6.94 8.46 9.91
C THR A 84 6.60 7.17 9.17
N LEU A 85 5.45 7.13 8.51
CA LEU A 85 5.03 6.04 7.66
C LEU A 85 5.93 5.92 6.42
N LYS A 86 6.35 7.03 5.82
CA LYS A 86 7.36 7.02 4.74
C LYS A 86 8.69 6.43 5.21
N LEU A 87 9.12 6.72 6.44
CA LEU A 87 10.30 6.09 7.04
C LEU A 87 10.09 4.59 7.26
N TRP A 88 8.91 4.17 7.73
CA TRP A 88 8.55 2.76 7.83
C TRP A 88 8.57 2.06 6.47
N MET A 89 8.03 2.68 5.42
CA MET A 89 8.07 2.14 4.06
C MET A 89 9.51 1.96 3.57
N ALA A 90 10.38 2.94 3.84
CA ALA A 90 11.80 2.86 3.50
C ALA A 90 12.54 1.78 4.32
N ALA A 91 12.13 1.53 5.56
CA ALA A 91 12.66 0.45 6.39
C ALA A 91 12.20 -0.93 5.88
N MET A 92 10.93 -1.08 5.51
CA MET A 92 10.39 -2.32 4.92
C MET A 92 11.12 -2.70 3.64
N LYS A 93 11.39 -1.75 2.73
CA LYS A 93 12.18 -2.03 1.50
C LYS A 93 13.61 -2.54 1.77
N LYS A 94 14.16 -2.34 2.98
CA LYS A 94 15.50 -2.83 3.36
C LYS A 94 15.47 -4.20 4.03
N ASP A 95 14.31 -4.70 4.42
CA ASP A 95 14.18 -6.03 5.00
C ASP A 95 14.54 -7.11 3.95
N PRO A 96 15.37 -8.11 4.28
CA PRO A 96 15.75 -9.15 3.31
C PRO A 96 14.56 -9.92 2.74
N THR A 97 13.55 -10.23 3.55
CA THR A 97 12.36 -10.97 3.11
C THR A 97 11.55 -10.12 2.13
N VAL A 98 11.25 -8.88 2.50
CA VAL A 98 10.56 -7.93 1.61
C VAL A 98 11.35 -7.74 0.32
N SER A 99 12.64 -7.42 0.41
CA SER A 99 13.47 -7.13 -0.76
C SER A 99 13.55 -8.30 -1.74
N SER A 100 13.50 -9.54 -1.25
CA SER A 100 13.52 -10.74 -2.10
C SER A 100 12.20 -11.00 -2.85
N LEU A 101 11.11 -10.36 -2.42
CA LEU A 101 9.75 -10.54 -2.93
C LEU A 101 9.18 -9.29 -3.62
N LEU A 102 9.96 -8.21 -3.70
CA LEU A 102 9.54 -6.96 -4.34
C LEU A 102 9.20 -7.23 -5.81
N THR A 103 8.02 -6.78 -6.22
CA THR A 103 7.63 -6.77 -7.63
C THR A 103 7.97 -5.42 -8.24
N ASP A 104 8.56 -5.42 -9.45
CA ASP A 104 8.81 -4.15 -10.12
C ASP A 104 7.51 -3.47 -10.57
N VAL A 105 7.57 -2.13 -10.65
CA VAL A 105 6.41 -1.29 -10.95
C VAL A 105 5.75 -1.66 -12.29
N LYS A 106 6.55 -1.96 -13.32
CA LYS A 106 6.03 -2.24 -14.66
C LYS A 106 5.35 -3.60 -14.72
N THR A 107 5.92 -4.60 -14.07
CA THR A 107 5.31 -5.93 -13.97
C THR A 107 3.96 -5.87 -13.27
N PHE A 108 3.87 -5.16 -12.14
CA PHE A 108 2.58 -5.01 -11.46
C PHE A 108 1.56 -4.22 -12.29
N GLN A 109 1.97 -3.16 -12.98
CA GLN A 109 1.08 -2.40 -13.87
C GLN A 109 0.58 -3.24 -15.05
N GLY A 110 1.45 -4.06 -15.64
CA GLY A 110 1.11 -4.97 -16.73
C GLY A 110 0.11 -6.05 -16.30
N PHE A 111 0.39 -6.71 -15.17
CA PHE A 111 -0.57 -7.61 -14.50
C PHE A 111 -1.92 -6.93 -14.29
N LEU A 112 -1.91 -5.74 -13.66
CA LEU A 112 -3.13 -5.03 -13.30
C LEU A 112 -3.97 -4.63 -14.51
N SER A 113 -3.33 -4.19 -15.60
CA SER A 113 -4.00 -3.82 -16.84
C SER A 113 -4.78 -4.98 -17.45
N LEU A 114 -4.19 -6.18 -17.47
CA LEU A 114 -4.85 -7.40 -17.93
C LEU A 114 -5.92 -7.88 -16.94
N TYR A 115 -5.63 -7.82 -15.64
CA TYR A 115 -6.52 -8.26 -14.58
C TYR A 115 -7.84 -7.47 -14.57
N LEU A 116 -7.79 -6.16 -14.82
CA LEU A 116 -8.98 -5.30 -14.91
C LEU A 116 -9.85 -5.57 -16.14
N GLN A 117 -9.35 -6.35 -17.11
CA GLN A 117 -10.07 -6.76 -18.32
C GLN A 117 -10.53 -8.23 -18.25
N ASP A 118 -10.41 -8.88 -17.09
CA ASP A 118 -10.71 -10.29 -16.89
C ASP A 118 -9.93 -11.22 -17.86
N SER A 119 -8.73 -10.80 -18.28
CA SER A 119 -7.88 -11.59 -19.18
C SER A 119 -7.30 -12.82 -18.45
N PRO A 120 -7.41 -14.03 -19.02
CA PRO A 120 -6.84 -15.23 -18.42
C PRO A 120 -5.30 -15.21 -18.39
N GLU A 121 -4.65 -14.39 -19.21
CA GLU A 121 -3.21 -14.19 -19.25
C GLU A 121 -2.69 -13.30 -18.12
N ALA A 122 -3.56 -12.63 -17.35
CA ALA A 122 -3.16 -11.65 -16.35
C ALA A 122 -2.16 -12.22 -15.33
N CYS A 123 -2.47 -13.39 -14.76
CA CYS A 123 -1.66 -14.01 -13.71
C CYS A 123 -0.27 -14.47 -14.19
N ASP A 124 -0.10 -14.69 -15.50
CA ASP A 124 1.15 -15.15 -16.11
C ASP A 124 1.95 -13.99 -16.75
N TYR A 125 1.59 -12.73 -16.48
CA TYR A 125 2.28 -11.57 -17.03
C TYR A 125 3.78 -11.57 -16.66
N GLY A 126 4.65 -11.62 -17.67
CA GLY A 126 6.11 -11.58 -17.51
C GLY A 126 6.80 -12.94 -17.40
N LEU A 127 6.04 -14.05 -17.51
CA LEU A 127 6.56 -15.42 -17.62
C LEU A 127 6.79 -15.86 -19.06
#